data_AF-A0A4Q3TG77-F1
#
_entry.id   AF-A0A4Q3TG77-F1
#
_cell.length_a   1.000
_cell.length_b   1.000
_cell.length_c   1.000
_cell.angle_alpha   90.00
_cell.angle_beta   90.00
_cell.angle_gamma   90.00
#
_symmetry.space_group_name_H-M   'P 1'
#
loop_
_entity.id
_entity.type
_entity.pdbx_description
1 polymer ?
#
loop_
_entity_poly.entity_id
_entity_poly.type
_entity_poly.pdbx_seq_one_letter_code
_entity_poly.pdbx_strand_id
1 'polypeptide(L)'
;MQERVTGPFDGYYVAVYACEHGDLGEPHRAYYKVCFLEPESYFDPGVCVLKGVIDQVAETIEEALLEAEVAARRQIDFFQSVAAYHRGEESGPPTQNLPLPPSMR
;
A
#
# COMPACT_ATOMS: atom_id res chain seq x y z
N MET A 1 9.59 -14.69 8.00
CA MET A 1 9.18 -13.26 8.07
C MET A 1 10.25 -12.39 7.43
N GLN A 2 9.86 -11.27 6.82
CA GLN A 2 10.78 -10.31 6.20
C GLN A 2 10.16 -8.92 6.18
N GLU A 3 11.00 -7.89 6.17
CA GLU A 3 10.60 -6.50 5.97
C GLU A 3 11.45 -5.82 4.90
N ARG A 4 10.97 -4.68 4.40
CA ARG A 4 11.69 -3.82 3.46
C ARG A 4 11.24 -2.38 3.62
N VAL A 5 12.19 -1.44 3.54
CA VAL A 5 11.91 -0.01 3.42
C VAL A 5 12.33 0.44 2.02
N THR A 6 11.44 1.15 1.32
CA THR A 6 11.69 1.71 -0.02
C THR A 6 11.20 3.15 -0.12
N GLY A 7 11.70 3.87 -1.13
CA GLY A 7 11.35 5.26 -1.40
C GLY A 7 12.58 6.18 -1.46
N PRO A 8 12.36 7.50 -1.44
CA PRO A 8 11.05 8.16 -1.35
C PRO A 8 10.22 8.07 -2.64
N PHE A 9 8.89 8.03 -2.49
CA PHE A 9 7.89 8.17 -3.54
C PHE A 9 7.01 9.38 -3.22
N ASP A 10 7.06 10.42 -4.05
CA ASP A 10 6.34 11.69 -3.84
C ASP A 10 6.46 12.27 -2.42
N GLY A 11 7.66 12.17 -1.84
CA GLY A 11 7.96 12.68 -0.50
C GLY A 11 7.61 11.73 0.66
N TYR A 12 7.21 10.49 0.37
CA TYR A 12 6.90 9.47 1.38
C TYR A 12 7.82 8.25 1.26
N TYR A 13 8.10 7.62 2.39
CA TYR A 13 8.77 6.33 2.48
C TYR A 13 7.74 5.24 2.74
N VAL A 14 8.01 4.05 2.21
CA VAL A 14 7.15 2.88 2.36
C VAL A 14 7.93 1.83 3.15
N ALA A 15 7.36 1.38 4.26
CA ALA A 15 7.86 0.21 4.97
C ALA A 15 6.86 -0.93 4.83
N VAL A 16 7.30 -2.09 4.40
CA VAL A 16 6.49 -3.30 4.24
C VAL A 16 7.03 -4.42 5.10
N TYR A 17 6.13 -5.27 5.59
CA TYR A 17 6.44 -6.44 6.38
C TYR A 17 5.54 -7.59 5.97
N ALA A 18 6.10 -8.79 5.85
CA ALA A 18 5.37 -10.01 5.56
C ALA A 18 5.74 -11.12 6.53
N CYS A 19 4.72 -11.88 6.93
CA CYS A 19 4.87 -13.05 7.78
C CYS A 19 3.92 -14.18 7.36
N GLU A 20 4.26 -15.39 7.80
CA GLU A 20 3.40 -16.56 7.64
C GLU A 20 2.04 -16.32 8.31
N HIS A 21 0.97 -16.86 7.73
CA HIS A 21 -0.39 -16.75 8.24
C HIS A 21 -0.93 -18.14 8.60
N GLY A 22 -0.85 -18.49 9.88
CA GLY A 22 -1.39 -19.75 10.43
C GLY A 22 -0.34 -20.85 10.63
N ASP A 23 -0.73 -21.89 11.37
CA ASP A 23 0.18 -22.94 11.86
C ASP A 23 0.45 -24.07 10.85
N LEU A 24 -0.24 -24.07 9.70
CA LEU A 24 -0.21 -25.16 8.72
C LEU A 24 0.77 -24.95 7.55
N GLY A 25 1.67 -23.98 7.66
CA GLY A 25 2.80 -23.82 6.73
C GLY A 25 2.47 -23.11 5.41
N GLU A 26 1.40 -22.31 5.37
CA GLU A 26 0.95 -21.58 4.18
C GLU A 26 0.52 -20.13 4.52
N PRO A 27 -0.17 -19.45 3.60
CA PRO A 27 0.29 -18.35 2.76
C PRO A 27 0.62 -17.05 3.53
N HIS A 28 1.53 -16.25 2.99
CA HIS A 28 2.11 -15.07 3.62
C HIS A 28 1.15 -13.89 3.59
N ARG A 29 0.94 -13.25 4.75
CA ARG A 29 0.20 -11.99 4.86
C ARG A 29 1.19 -10.83 4.96
N ALA A 30 0.90 -9.76 4.24
CA ALA A 30 1.72 -8.55 4.28
C ALA A 30 0.97 -7.32 4.81
N TYR A 31 1.77 -6.39 5.29
CA TYR A 31 1.37 -5.13 5.87
C TYR A 31 2.26 -4.03 5.32
N TYR A 32 1.75 -2.81 5.28
CA TYR A 32 2.53 -1.65 4.87
C TYR A 32 2.29 -0.45 5.79
N LYS A 33 3.28 0.43 5.86
CA LYS A 33 3.20 1.77 6.42
C LYS A 33 3.68 2.77 5.38
N VAL A 34 3.03 3.93 5.35
CA VAL A 34 3.48 5.09 4.57
C VAL A 34 3.91 6.17 5.55
N CYS A 35 5.14 6.67 5.43
CA CYS A 35 5.76 7.56 6.41
C CYS A 35 6.40 8.78 5.74
N PHE A 36 6.40 9.92 6.44
CA PHE A 36 7.02 11.16 5.95
C PHE A 36 8.55 11.12 6.05
N LEU A 37 9.07 10.46 7.08
CA LEU A 37 10.50 10.24 7.29
C LEU A 37 10.82 8.77 7.03
N GLU A 38 12.03 8.51 6.55
CA GLU A 38 12.53 7.16 6.34
C GLU A 38 12.60 6.43 7.69
N PRO A 39 11.81 5.36 7.89
CA PRO A 39 11.95 4.54 9.08
C PRO A 39 13.10 3.56 8.91
N GLU A 40 13.75 3.16 10.01
CA GLU A 40 14.79 2.11 9.95
C GLU A 40 14.19 0.71 9.71
N SER A 41 12.93 0.51 10.12
CA SER A 41 12.21 -0.76 10.08
C SER A 41 10.70 -0.52 9.98
N TYR A 42 9.97 -1.50 9.44
CA TYR A 42 8.51 -1.55 9.53
C TYR A 42 8.03 -1.42 10.98
N PHE A 43 8.76 -1.95 11.96
CA PHE A 43 8.35 -1.95 13.36
C PHE A 43 8.61 -0.63 14.09
N ASP A 44 9.37 0.29 13.48
CA ASP A 44 9.58 1.63 14.01
C ASP A 44 8.21 2.34 14.18
N PRO A 45 7.93 2.97 15.34
CA PRO A 45 6.77 3.84 15.48
C PRO A 45 6.70 4.91 14.38
N GLY A 46 7.84 5.47 13.95
CA GLY A 46 8.00 6.41 12.83
C GLY A 46 7.05 7.62 12.82
N VAL A 47 7.20 8.50 11.83
CA VAL A 47 6.18 9.53 11.51
C VAL A 47 5.35 9.03 10.33
N CYS A 48 4.43 8.11 10.61
CA CYS A 48 3.64 7.41 9.60
C CYS A 48 2.21 7.94 9.49
N VAL A 49 1.77 8.21 8.26
CA VAL A 49 0.43 8.76 7.95
C VAL A 49 -0.62 7.69 7.71
N LEU A 50 -0.19 6.50 7.29
CA LEU A 50 -1.07 5.40 6.96
C LEU A 50 -0.43 4.08 7.38
N LYS A 51 -1.27 3.15 7.83
CA LYS A 51 -0.94 1.74 7.98
C LYS A 51 -2.03 0.93 7.29
N GLY A 52 -1.65 -0.13 6.61
CA GLY A 52 -2.58 -1.01 5.93
C GLY A 52 -2.15 -2.47 5.98
N VAL A 53 -3.09 -3.34 5.64
CA VAL A 53 -2.92 -4.79 5.54
C VAL A 53 -3.37 -5.22 4.15
N ILE A 54 -2.71 -6.23 3.60
CA ILE A 54 -3.15 -6.89 2.37
C ILE A 54 -4.10 -8.02 2.77
N ASP A 55 -5.30 -7.97 2.21
CA ASP A 55 -6.36 -8.92 2.53
C ASP A 55 -6.10 -10.29 1.89
N GLN A 56 -5.51 -10.28 0.69
CA GLN A 56 -5.03 -11.50 0.05
C GLN A 56 -3.77 -12.01 0.75
N VAL A 57 -3.66 -13.32 0.77
CA VAL A 57 -2.48 -14.04 1.24
C VAL A 57 -1.72 -14.55 0.02
N ALA A 58 -0.39 -14.40 0.02
CA ALA A 58 0.46 -14.76 -1.12
C ALA A 58 1.19 -16.08 -0.87
N GLU A 59 1.58 -16.79 -1.93
CA GLU A 59 2.29 -18.06 -1.81
C GLU A 59 3.71 -17.83 -1.24
N THR A 60 4.36 -16.74 -1.64
CA THR A 60 5.72 -16.39 -1.22
C THR A 60 5.80 -15.10 -0.40
N ILE A 61 6.87 -14.96 0.39
CA ILE A 61 7.15 -13.71 1.13
C ILE A 61 7.36 -12.55 0.15
N GLU A 62 8.10 -12.80 -0.93
CA GLU A 62 8.47 -11.80 -1.92
C GLU A 62 7.25 -11.22 -2.64
N GLU A 63 6.29 -12.07 -3.01
CA GLU A 63 5.01 -11.63 -3.57
C GLU A 63 4.22 -10.79 -2.56
N ALA A 64 4.12 -11.25 -1.31
CA ALA A 64 3.40 -10.51 -0.27
C ALA A 64 4.00 -9.11 -0.06
N LEU A 65 5.33 -9.00 0.00
CA LEU A 65 6.03 -7.71 0.12
C LEU A 65 5.79 -6.83 -1.10
N LEU A 66 5.84 -7.39 -2.31
CA LEU A 66 5.60 -6.64 -3.55
C LEU A 66 4.17 -6.11 -3.60
N GLU A 67 3.18 -6.91 -3.26
CA GLU A 67 1.78 -6.49 -3.20
C GLU A 67 1.57 -5.37 -2.19
N ALA A 68 2.19 -5.47 -1.00
CA ALA A 68 2.14 -4.44 0.02
C ALA A 68 2.78 -3.12 -0.45
N GLU A 69 3.91 -3.19 -1.17
CA GLU A 69 4.58 -2.02 -1.72
C GLU A 69 3.73 -1.35 -2.82
N VAL A 70 3.16 -2.15 -3.72
CA VAL A 70 2.25 -1.66 -4.77
C VAL A 70 1.01 -1.00 -4.16
N ALA A 71 0.41 -1.61 -3.14
CA ALA A 71 -0.73 -1.04 -2.44
C ALA A 71 -0.38 0.29 -1.75
N ALA A 72 0.76 0.36 -1.07
CA ALA A 72 1.24 1.58 -0.42
C ALA A 72 1.45 2.71 -1.45
N ARG A 73 2.05 2.41 -2.60
CA ARG A 73 2.26 3.39 -3.68
C ARG A 73 0.95 3.90 -4.26
N ARG A 74 -0.06 3.05 -4.45
CA ARG A 74 -1.40 3.49 -4.86
C ARG A 74 -2.05 4.45 -3.86
N GLN A 75 -1.77 4.29 -2.56
CA GLN A 75 -2.26 5.22 -1.54
C GLN A 75 -1.55 6.57 -1.63
N ILE A 76 -0.25 6.59 -1.92
CA ILE A 76 0.52 7.82 -2.17
C ILE A 76 -0.05 8.56 -3.39
N ASP A 77 -0.27 7.85 -4.51
CA ASP A 77 -0.88 8.44 -5.72
C ASP A 77 -2.27 9.05 -5.41
N PHE A 78 -3.06 8.36 -4.59
CA PHE A 78 -4.37 8.86 -4.14
C PHE A 78 -4.24 10.12 -3.26
N PHE A 79 -3.28 10.18 -2.33
CA PHE A 79 -3.03 11.39 -1.54
C PHE A 79 -2.67 12.58 -2.42
N GLN A 80 -1.85 12.36 -3.47
CA GLN A 80 -1.50 13.42 -4.41
C GLN A 80 -2.71 13.91 -5.21
N SER A 81 -3.57 13.00 -5.67
CA SER A 81 -4.76 13.38 -6.44
C SER A 81 -5.76 14.19 -5.60
N VAL A 82 -5.96 13.80 -4.34
CA VAL A 82 -6.81 14.52 -3.37
C VAL A 82 -6.21 15.87 -3.02
N ALA A 83 -4.89 15.94 -2.82
CA ALA A 83 -4.22 17.19 -2.51
C ALA A 83 -4.29 18.18 -3.69
N ALA A 84 -4.13 17.72 -4.93
CA ALA A 84 -4.29 18.53 -6.14
C ALA A 84 -5.72 19.08 -6.26
N TYR A 85 -6.74 18.22 -6.05
CA TYR A 85 -8.14 18.62 -6.04
C TYR A 85 -8.41 19.74 -5.03
N HIS A 86 -7.88 19.63 -3.80
CA HIS A 86 -8.05 20.66 -2.78
C HIS A 86 -7.27 21.95 -3.05
N ARG A 87 -6.19 21.92 -3.84
CA ARG A 87 -5.46 23.12 -4.29
C ARG A 87 -6.13 23.84 -5.46
N GLY A 88 -7.19 23.25 -6.05
CA GLY A 88 -7.80 23.79 -7.27
C GLY A 88 -6.93 23.59 -8.51
N GLU A 89 -5.93 22.72 -8.43
CA GLU A 89 -5.21 22.20 -9.59
C GLU A 89 -6.15 21.19 -10.24
N GLU A 90 -6.53 21.37 -11.51
CA GLU A 90 -7.45 20.46 -12.21
C GLU A 90 -6.89 19.01 -12.24
N SER A 91 -7.18 18.22 -11.20
CA SER A 91 -7.30 16.78 -11.31
C SER A 91 -8.79 16.50 -11.37
N GLY A 92 -9.28 16.09 -12.55
CA GLY A 92 -10.63 15.57 -12.67
C GLY A 92 -10.87 14.50 -11.59
N PRO A 93 -12.12 14.31 -11.11
CA PRO A 93 -12.40 13.32 -10.07
C PRO A 93 -11.80 11.97 -10.51
N PRO A 94 -11.26 11.15 -9.57
CA PRO A 94 -10.84 9.81 -9.91
C PRO A 94 -12.06 9.09 -10.46
N THR A 95 -12.13 8.95 -11.78
CA THR A 95 -13.14 8.14 -12.43
C THR A 95 -12.87 6.72 -11.97
N GLN A 96 -13.69 6.24 -11.03
CA GLN A 96 -13.89 4.82 -10.84
C GLN A 96 -14.49 4.28 -12.14
N ASN A 97 -13.65 4.05 -13.15
CA ASN A 97 -13.96 3.24 -14.31
C ASN A 97 -13.96 1.77 -13.87
N LEU A 98 -14.83 1.44 -12.93
CA LEU A 98 -15.31 0.08 -12.76
C LEU A 98 -16.27 -0.16 -13.93
N PRO A 99 -16.01 -1.13 -14.83
CA PRO A 99 -16.99 -1.49 -15.83
C PRO A 99 -18.29 -1.87 -15.11
N LEU A 100 -19.37 -1.14 -15.41
CA LEU A 100 -20.72 -1.53 -14.99
C LEU A 100 -20.95 -2.98 -15.45
N PRO A 101 -21.47 -3.87 -14.58
CA PRO A 101 -21.82 -5.21 -15.01
C PRO A 101 -22.86 -5.10 -16.15
N PRO A 102 -22.76 -5.92 -17.20
CA PRO A 102 -23.77 -5.93 -18.25
C PRO A 102 -25.10 -6.30 -17.62
N SER A 103 -26.00 -5.31 -17.51
CA SER A 103 -27.39 -5.55 -17.14
C SER A 103 -27.97 -6.56 -18.13
N MET A 104 -28.42 -7.70 -17.60
CA MET A 104 -29.10 -8.72 -18.37
C MET A 104 -30.39 -8.15 -19.01
N ARG A 105 -30.36 -8.11 -20.34
CA ARG A 105 -31.45 -7.98 -21.33
C ARG A 105 -32.18 -6.65 -21.45
#